data_AF-A0A7K1G968-F1
#
_entry.id   AF-A0A7K1G968-F1
#
_cell.length_a   1.000
_cell.length_b   1.000
_cell.length_c   1.000
_cell.angle_alpha   90.00
_cell.angle_beta   90.00
_cell.angle_gamma   90.00
#
_symmetry.space_group_name_H-M   'P 1'
#
loop_
_entity.id
_entity.type
_entity.pdbx_description
1 polymer ?
#
loop_
_entity_poly.entity_id
_entity_poly.type
_entity_poly.pdbx_seq_one_letter_code
_entity_poly.pdbx_strand_id
1 'polypeptide(L)'
;MKKIVLITFALFLGLNIFAQRRDRMGNPVVNREPTEKDIENYKRKIEERKEEFIANFLTTLEADEFQKEIIKQYLNSYFDAKQEVLKVKYERNFDREEAVKKLDNSHFKELEELISKDDMAKIKEMIKGNFDEQEVKKEKKKKRKKRKKDKG
;
A
#
# COMPACT_ATOMS: atom_id res chain seq x y z
N MET A 1 -4.19 21.74 -24.38
CA MET A 1 -3.16 20.92 -23.72
C MET A 1 -2.60 21.66 -22.51
N LYS A 2 -2.26 20.90 -21.44
CA LYS A 2 -1.67 21.33 -20.16
C LYS A 2 -2.63 22.08 -19.21
N LYS A 3 -3.21 21.36 -18.22
CA LYS A 3 -3.62 21.87 -16.88
C LYS A 3 -4.47 20.90 -16.00
N ILE A 4 -4.46 19.57 -16.20
CA ILE A 4 -5.33 18.67 -15.40
C ILE A 4 -4.60 17.40 -14.91
N VAL A 5 -3.38 17.52 -14.38
CA VAL A 5 -2.66 16.37 -13.77
C VAL A 5 -2.51 16.52 -12.25
N LEU A 6 -3.11 17.54 -11.63
CA LEU A 6 -2.75 17.96 -10.27
C LEU A 6 -3.75 17.59 -9.15
N ILE A 7 -4.65 16.62 -9.34
CA ILE A 7 -5.69 16.33 -8.33
C ILE A 7 -5.74 14.86 -7.85
N THR A 8 -4.94 13.94 -8.38
CA THR A 8 -4.94 12.53 -7.90
C THR A 8 -3.93 12.22 -6.79
N PHE A 9 -3.26 13.23 -6.22
CA PHE A 9 -2.15 13.04 -5.27
C PHE A 9 -2.55 13.19 -3.79
N ALA A 10 -3.80 13.54 -3.48
CA ALA A 10 -4.20 13.96 -2.13
C ALA A 10 -4.65 12.82 -1.19
N LEU A 11 -4.83 11.58 -1.66
CA LEU A 11 -5.51 10.54 -0.88
C LEU A 11 -4.60 9.57 -0.09
N PHE A 12 -3.27 9.64 -0.23
CA PHE A 12 -2.35 8.79 0.54
C PHE A 12 -1.53 9.54 1.62
N LEU A 13 -1.81 10.82 1.87
CA LEU A 13 -1.08 11.65 2.84
C LEU A 13 -1.68 11.68 4.27
N GLY A 14 -2.69 10.86 4.57
CA GLY A 14 -3.43 10.93 5.84
C GLY A 14 -2.69 10.52 7.12
N LEU A 15 -1.43 10.04 7.09
CA LEU A 15 -0.77 9.49 8.29
C LEU A 15 0.71 9.88 8.46
N ASN A 16 1.06 11.17 8.31
CA ASN A 16 2.37 11.68 8.77
C ASN A 16 2.30 13.13 9.31
N ILE A 17 1.26 13.47 10.08
CA ILE A 17 1.10 14.83 10.65
C ILE A 17 1.93 15.05 11.94
N PHE A 18 2.64 14.05 12.47
CA PHE A 18 3.34 14.18 13.77
C PHE A 18 4.87 14.03 13.75
N ALA A 19 5.54 14.36 12.65
CA ALA A 19 7.01 14.32 12.57
C ALA A 19 7.70 15.58 12.02
N GLN A 20 7.09 16.76 12.14
CA GLN A 20 7.78 18.03 11.86
C GLN A 20 7.89 18.87 13.13
N ARG A 21 8.95 18.60 13.91
CA ARG A 21 9.48 19.61 14.84
C ARG A 21 10.15 20.71 14.01
N ARG A 22 9.50 21.88 14.02
CA ARG A 22 10.00 23.24 13.72
C ARG A 22 11.51 23.36 13.53
N ASP A 23 11.95 23.46 12.27
CA ASP A 23 13.05 24.37 11.93
C ASP A 23 12.44 25.74 11.60
N ARG A 24 12.55 26.64 12.58
CA ARG A 24 12.24 28.06 12.46
C ARG A 24 13.38 28.73 11.68
N MET A 25 13.31 28.76 10.35
CA MET A 25 13.88 29.83 9.53
C MET A 25 13.28 29.72 8.12
N GLY A 26 12.36 30.62 7.83
CA GLY A 26 11.51 30.60 6.64
C GLY A 26 12.30 30.90 5.39
N ASN A 27 12.66 29.86 4.65
CA ASN A 27 12.82 29.98 3.21
C ASN A 27 11.46 29.61 2.60
N PRO A 28 10.80 30.50 1.82
CA PRO A 28 9.55 30.14 1.17
C PRO A 28 9.79 28.90 0.31
N VAL A 29 8.97 27.87 0.50
CA VAL A 29 8.95 26.71 -0.39
C VAL A 29 8.52 27.24 -1.76
N VAL A 30 9.48 27.54 -2.61
CA VAL A 30 9.22 28.00 -3.98
C VAL A 30 8.54 26.82 -4.69
N ASN A 31 7.31 27.01 -5.16
CA ASN A 31 6.57 26.01 -5.91
C ASN A 31 7.25 25.82 -7.28
N ARG A 32 8.23 24.92 -7.36
CA ARG A 32 8.96 24.56 -8.59
C ARG A 32 8.28 23.34 -9.20
N GLU A 33 8.21 23.28 -10.53
CA GLU A 33 7.81 22.06 -11.21
C GLU A 33 8.80 20.93 -10.84
N PRO A 34 8.31 19.73 -10.45
CA PRO A 34 9.19 18.62 -10.08
C PRO A 34 10.15 18.27 -11.23
N THR A 35 11.43 18.11 -10.92
CA THR A 35 12.40 17.65 -11.93
C THR A 35 12.18 16.17 -12.25
N GLU A 36 12.69 15.69 -13.38
CA GLU A 36 12.63 14.25 -13.74
C GLU A 36 13.20 13.36 -12.63
N LYS A 37 14.29 13.81 -12.00
CA LYS A 37 14.92 13.13 -10.86
C LYS A 37 14.03 13.12 -9.62
N ASP A 38 13.24 14.16 -9.39
CA ASP A 38 12.28 14.21 -8.28
C ASP A 38 11.12 13.23 -8.52
N ILE A 39 10.63 13.15 -9.77
CA ILE A 39 9.58 12.21 -10.18
C ILE A 39 10.06 10.76 -10.03
N GLU A 40 11.29 10.46 -10.45
CA GLU A 40 11.88 9.13 -10.31
C GLU A 40 12.06 8.74 -8.84
N ASN A 41 12.66 9.63 -8.03
CA ASN A 41 12.81 9.41 -6.59
C ASN A 41 11.47 9.19 -5.90
N TYR A 42 10.44 9.93 -6.32
CA TYR A 42 9.10 9.79 -5.79
C TYR A 42 8.47 8.44 -6.14
N LYS A 43 8.58 8.00 -7.40
CA LYS A 43 8.11 6.67 -7.83
C LYS A 43 8.79 5.56 -7.03
N ARG A 44 10.10 5.64 -6.86
CA ARG A 44 10.85 4.67 -6.04
C ARG A 44 10.35 4.61 -4.60
N LYS A 45 10.11 5.76 -3.97
CA LYS A 45 9.56 5.81 -2.60
C LYS A 45 8.18 5.18 -2.49
N ILE A 46 7.31 5.35 -3.49
CA ILE A 46 6.01 4.66 -3.51
C ILE A 46 6.22 3.16 -3.60
N GLU A 47 7.09 2.71 -4.50
CA GLU A 47 7.35 1.30 -4.72
C GLU A 47 7.94 0.63 -3.48
N GLU A 48 8.95 1.23 -2.86
CA GLU A 48 9.52 0.77 -1.58
C GLU A 48 8.45 0.69 -0.48
N ARG A 49 7.52 1.66 -0.46
CA ARG A 49 6.44 1.68 0.51
C ARG A 49 5.40 0.59 0.23
N LYS A 50 5.10 0.31 -1.04
CA LYS A 50 4.25 -0.80 -1.49
C LYS A 50 4.85 -2.13 -1.02
N GLU A 51 6.13 -2.34 -1.27
CA GLU A 51 6.84 -3.55 -0.84
C GLU A 51 6.85 -3.70 0.68
N GLU A 52 7.14 -2.63 1.44
CA GLU A 52 7.12 -2.68 2.90
C GLU A 52 5.73 -2.99 3.45
N PHE A 53 4.69 -2.42 2.85
CA PHE A 53 3.29 -2.67 3.21
C PHE A 53 2.94 -4.14 2.99
N ILE A 54 3.23 -4.68 1.80
CA ILE A 54 3.00 -6.09 1.46
C ILE A 54 3.78 -7.01 2.39
N ALA A 55 5.06 -6.73 2.63
CA ALA A 55 5.89 -7.54 3.53
C ALA A 55 5.34 -7.53 4.96
N ASN A 56 4.84 -6.39 5.45
CA ASN A 56 4.19 -6.34 6.76
C ASN A 56 2.88 -7.11 6.80
N PHE A 57 2.07 -7.04 5.75
CA PHE A 57 0.86 -7.83 5.63
C PHE A 57 1.15 -9.33 5.60
N LEU A 58 2.11 -9.80 4.79
CA LEU A 58 2.46 -11.22 4.72
C LEU A 58 2.85 -11.81 6.08
N THR A 59 3.40 -11.01 7.01
CA THR A 59 3.71 -11.49 8.35
C THR A 59 2.50 -11.76 9.26
N THR A 60 1.30 -11.34 8.87
CA THR A 60 0.05 -11.66 9.58
C THR A 60 -0.63 -12.92 9.04
N LEU A 61 -0.16 -13.44 7.91
CA LEU A 61 -0.67 -14.66 7.29
C LEU A 61 -0.04 -15.90 7.91
N GLU A 62 -0.87 -16.94 8.04
CA GLU A 62 -0.46 -18.25 8.57
C GLU A 62 0.13 -19.15 7.47
N ALA A 63 -0.14 -18.82 6.21
CA ALA A 63 0.46 -19.38 5.01
C ALA A 63 1.97 -19.68 5.13
N ASP A 64 2.41 -20.75 4.47
CA ASP A 64 3.82 -21.10 4.39
C ASP A 64 4.63 -20.11 3.52
N GLU A 65 5.94 -20.32 3.42
CA GLU A 65 6.82 -19.42 2.67
C GLU A 65 6.55 -19.42 1.16
N PHE A 66 6.18 -20.58 0.60
CA PHE A 66 5.83 -20.71 -0.82
C PHE A 66 4.50 -20.03 -1.13
N GLN A 67 3.47 -20.29 -0.33
CA GLN A 67 2.19 -19.62 -0.40
C GLN A 67 2.36 -18.10 -0.24
N LYS A 68 3.21 -17.64 0.70
CA LYS A 68 3.50 -16.21 0.88
C LYS A 68 4.14 -15.57 -0.36
N GLU A 69 5.02 -16.27 -1.06
CA GLU A 69 5.60 -15.74 -2.30
C GLU A 69 4.56 -15.67 -3.43
N ILE A 70 3.66 -16.66 -3.54
CA ILE A 70 2.52 -16.59 -4.48
C ILE A 70 1.62 -15.40 -4.12
N ILE A 71 1.21 -15.27 -2.86
CA ILE A 71 0.35 -14.17 -2.40
C ILE A 71 1.01 -12.82 -2.70
N LYS A 72 2.32 -12.68 -2.47
CA LYS A 72 3.09 -11.48 -2.78
C LYS A 72 3.02 -11.11 -4.27
N GLN A 73 3.19 -12.08 -5.17
CA GLN A 73 3.10 -11.85 -6.61
C GLN A 73 1.69 -11.37 -7.01
N TYR A 74 0.66 -12.02 -6.46
CA TYR A 74 -0.73 -11.63 -6.68
C TYR A 74 -1.03 -10.22 -6.16
N LEU A 75 -0.53 -9.87 -4.97
CA LEU A 75 -0.69 -8.54 -4.39
C LEU A 75 -0.01 -7.46 -5.22
N ASN A 76 1.22 -7.69 -5.68
CA ASN A 76 1.91 -6.76 -6.56
C ASN A 76 1.13 -6.53 -7.85
N SER A 77 0.74 -7.61 -8.53
CA SER A 77 -0.07 -7.54 -9.74
C SER A 77 -1.42 -6.84 -9.51
N TYR A 78 -2.05 -7.05 -8.35
CA TYR A 78 -3.30 -6.39 -7.98
C TYR A 78 -3.12 -4.88 -7.84
N PHE A 79 -2.08 -4.42 -7.13
CA PHE A 79 -1.84 -2.99 -6.97
C PHE A 79 -1.51 -2.30 -8.28
N ASP A 80 -0.78 -2.98 -9.17
CA ASP A 80 -0.48 -2.46 -10.50
C ASP A 80 -1.76 -2.35 -11.34
N ALA A 81 -2.58 -3.40 -11.38
CA ALA A 81 -3.88 -3.41 -12.07
C ALA A 81 -4.85 -2.37 -11.49
N LYS A 82 -4.90 -2.22 -10.15
CA LYS A 82 -5.73 -1.20 -9.48
C LYS A 82 -5.28 0.20 -9.86
N GLN A 83 -3.97 0.42 -9.95
CA GLN A 83 -3.42 1.69 -10.40
C GLN A 83 -3.79 1.98 -11.86
N GLU A 84 -3.79 0.97 -12.74
CA GLU A 84 -4.25 1.12 -14.12
C GLU A 84 -5.73 1.48 -14.19
N VAL A 85 -6.59 0.77 -13.45
CA VAL A 85 -8.00 1.10 -13.31
C VAL A 85 -8.15 2.56 -12.87
N LEU A 86 -7.41 3.03 -11.86
CA LEU A 86 -7.50 4.43 -11.41
C LEU A 86 -6.98 5.47 -12.41
N LYS A 87 -6.13 5.09 -13.36
CA LYS A 87 -5.61 5.98 -14.42
C LYS A 87 -6.58 6.12 -15.60
N VAL A 88 -7.42 5.11 -15.85
CA VAL A 88 -8.41 5.14 -16.94
C VAL A 88 -9.40 6.29 -16.70
N LYS A 89 -9.71 7.02 -17.78
CA LYS A 89 -10.77 8.02 -17.75
C LYS A 89 -12.11 7.32 -17.89
N TYR A 90 -12.91 7.39 -16.85
CA TYR A 90 -14.31 6.96 -16.88
C TYR A 90 -15.21 8.16 -17.12
N GLU A 91 -16.29 7.95 -17.88
CA GLU A 91 -17.31 8.97 -18.06
C GLU A 91 -18.08 9.22 -16.75
N ARG A 92 -18.35 8.14 -15.99
CA ARG A 92 -19.05 8.21 -14.71
C ARG A 92 -18.20 7.61 -13.60
N ASN A 93 -18.36 8.16 -12.39
CA ASN A 93 -17.70 7.62 -11.21
C ASN A 93 -18.11 6.16 -10.92
N PHE A 94 -19.36 5.80 -11.23
CA PHE A 94 -19.89 4.46 -11.04
C PHE A 94 -19.13 3.40 -11.86
N ASP A 95 -18.77 3.70 -13.11
CA ASP A 95 -18.05 2.77 -13.98
C ASP A 95 -16.66 2.42 -13.41
N ARG A 96 -16.00 3.41 -12.78
CA ARG A 96 -14.75 3.20 -12.05
C ARG A 96 -14.94 2.29 -10.84
N GLU A 97 -15.98 2.53 -10.06
CA GLU A 97 -16.29 1.69 -8.89
C GLU A 97 -16.61 0.25 -9.29
N GLU A 98 -17.32 0.05 -10.40
CA GLU A 98 -17.61 -1.27 -10.95
C GLU A 98 -16.34 -1.96 -11.44
N ALA A 99 -15.45 -1.24 -12.13
CA ALA A 99 -14.16 -1.78 -12.55
C ALA A 99 -13.29 -2.23 -11.35
N VAL A 100 -13.23 -1.42 -10.29
CA VAL A 100 -12.54 -1.79 -9.04
C VAL A 100 -13.18 -3.01 -8.39
N LYS A 101 -14.51 -3.05 -8.26
CA LYS A 101 -15.23 -4.21 -7.71
C LYS A 101 -14.99 -5.48 -8.51
N LYS A 102 -14.98 -5.38 -9.85
CA LYS A 102 -14.69 -6.51 -10.72
C LYS A 102 -13.27 -7.02 -10.49
N LEU A 103 -12.29 -6.13 -10.42
CA LEU A 103 -10.90 -6.46 -10.10
C LEU A 103 -10.79 -7.17 -8.73
N ASP A 104 -11.38 -6.59 -7.68
CA ASP A 104 -11.37 -7.14 -6.32
C ASP A 104 -11.93 -8.57 -6.27
N ASN A 105 -12.97 -8.84 -7.07
CA ASN A 105 -13.64 -10.14 -7.11
C ASN A 105 -12.97 -11.17 -8.01
N SER A 106 -12.23 -10.76 -9.05
CA SER A 106 -11.64 -11.70 -10.02
C SER A 106 -10.17 -11.99 -9.76
N HIS A 107 -9.40 -11.00 -9.29
CA HIS A 107 -7.94 -11.06 -9.26
C HIS A 107 -7.39 -12.16 -8.36
N PHE A 108 -8.12 -12.51 -7.30
CA PHE A 108 -7.68 -13.49 -6.32
C PHE A 108 -8.45 -14.82 -6.38
N LYS A 109 -9.28 -15.05 -7.42
CA LYS A 109 -10.09 -16.27 -7.50
C LYS A 109 -9.25 -17.54 -7.47
N GLU A 110 -8.17 -17.56 -8.26
CA GLU A 110 -7.26 -18.71 -8.31
C GLU A 110 -6.53 -18.91 -6.98
N LEU A 111 -6.33 -17.83 -6.21
CA LEU A 111 -5.70 -17.90 -4.90
C LEU A 111 -6.61 -18.56 -3.86
N GLU A 112 -7.94 -18.50 -4.01
CA GLU A 112 -8.91 -19.10 -3.08
C GLU A 112 -8.73 -20.62 -2.94
N GLU A 113 -8.20 -21.29 -3.96
CA GLU A 113 -7.93 -22.72 -3.95
C GLU A 113 -6.55 -23.07 -3.36
N LEU A 114 -5.63 -22.10 -3.31
CA LEU A 114 -4.23 -22.32 -2.94
C LEU A 114 -3.91 -21.98 -1.49
N ILE A 115 -4.73 -21.17 -0.83
CA ILE A 115 -4.50 -20.69 0.54
C ILE A 115 -5.68 -21.00 1.46
N SER A 116 -5.45 -20.85 2.77
CA SER A 116 -6.51 -21.03 3.76
C SER A 116 -7.62 -19.98 3.58
N LYS A 117 -8.87 -20.35 3.93
CA LYS A 117 -10.00 -19.41 3.92
C LYS A 117 -9.74 -18.20 4.83
N ASP A 118 -9.04 -18.41 5.94
CA ASP A 118 -8.72 -17.37 6.91
C ASP A 118 -7.71 -16.37 6.34
N ASP A 119 -6.65 -16.83 5.66
CA ASP A 119 -5.72 -15.94 4.98
C ASP A 119 -6.36 -15.22 3.79
N MET A 120 -7.27 -15.89 3.07
CA MET A 120 -8.04 -15.25 2.01
C MET A 120 -8.96 -14.15 2.55
N ALA A 121 -9.58 -14.35 3.72
CA ALA A 121 -10.36 -13.33 4.39
C ALA A 121 -9.51 -12.10 4.76
N LYS A 122 -8.30 -12.32 5.31
CA LYS A 122 -7.34 -11.23 5.60
C LYS A 122 -6.95 -10.46 4.34
N ILE A 123 -6.76 -11.13 3.20
CA ILE A 123 -6.49 -10.46 1.92
C ILE A 123 -7.68 -9.59 1.51
N LYS A 124 -8.90 -10.12 1.59
CA LYS A 124 -10.14 -9.36 1.27
C LYS A 124 -10.32 -8.14 2.17
N GLU A 125 -9.98 -8.24 3.45
CA GLU A 125 -9.99 -7.10 4.38
C GLU A 125 -8.91 -6.06 4.06
N MET A 126 -7.71 -6.52 3.72
CA MET A 126 -6.59 -5.66 3.35
C MET A 126 -6.90 -4.82 2.11
N ILE A 127 -7.45 -5.42 1.04
CA ILE A 127 -7.76 -4.70 -0.21
C ILE A 127 -8.91 -3.68 -0.04
N LYS A 128 -9.80 -3.89 0.94
CA LYS A 128 -10.83 -2.94 1.36
C LYS A 128 -10.29 -1.75 2.16
N GLY A 129 -9.02 -1.81 2.57
CA GLY A 129 -8.35 -0.75 3.33
C GLY A 129 -8.41 -0.91 4.85
N ASN A 130 -8.84 -2.08 5.36
CA ASN A 130 -9.01 -2.32 6.80
C ASN A 130 -7.75 -2.87 7.49
N PHE A 131 -6.59 -2.85 6.82
CA PHE A 131 -5.35 -3.35 7.39
C PHE A 131 -4.56 -2.25 8.12
N ASP A 132 -4.42 -2.39 9.44
CA ASP A 132 -3.61 -1.48 10.26
C ASP A 132 -2.15 -1.95 10.37
N GLU A 133 -1.29 -1.40 9.52
CA GLU A 133 0.14 -1.68 9.55
C GLU A 133 0.84 -1.18 10.84
N GLN A 134 0.31 -0.13 11.48
CA GLN A 134 0.91 0.40 12.71
C GLN A 134 0.76 -0.57 13.86
N GLU A 135 -0.37 -1.28 13.94
CA GLU A 135 -0.55 -2.34 14.92
C GLU A 135 0.45 -3.48 14.73
N VAL A 136 0.63 -3.95 13.49
CA VAL A 136 1.62 -4.99 13.16
C VAL A 136 3.03 -4.54 13.55
N LYS A 137 3.40 -3.29 13.25
CA LYS A 137 4.70 -2.71 13.63
C LYS A 137 4.87 -2.65 15.15
N LYS A 138 3.83 -2.25 15.90
CA LYS A 138 3.85 -2.21 17.37
C LYS A 138 4.03 -3.62 17.95
N GLU A 139 3.32 -4.62 17.43
CA GLU A 139 3.45 -6.00 17.88
C GLU A 139 4.84 -6.57 17.62
N LYS A 140 5.40 -6.37 16.42
CA LYS A 140 6.77 -6.78 16.09
C LYS A 140 7.79 -6.17 17.07
N LYS A 141 7.64 -4.89 17.39
CA LYS A 141 8.50 -4.20 18.39
C LYS A 141 8.35 -4.80 19.79
N LYS A 142 7.12 -5.08 20.24
CA LYS A 142 6.85 -5.73 21.54
C LYS A 142 7.50 -7.12 21.61
N LYS A 143 7.32 -7.96 20.59
CA LYS A 143 7.92 -9.32 20.51
C LYS A 143 9.45 -9.27 20.57
N ARG A 144 10.09 -8.34 19.86
CA ARG A 144 11.56 -8.13 19.91
C ARG A 144 12.06 -7.71 21.29
N LYS A 145 11.34 -6.85 22.00
CA LYS A 145 11.71 -6.43 23.37
C LYS A 145 11.65 -7.59 24.37
N LYS A 146 10.60 -8.43 24.31
CA LYS A 146 10.48 -9.62 25.18
C LYS A 146 11.65 -10.59 24.99
N ARG A 147 11.96 -10.95 23.74
CA ARG A 147 13.10 -11.84 23.40
C ARG A 147 14.47 -11.33 23.87
N LYS A 148 14.65 -10.00 24.02
CA LYS A 148 15.89 -9.42 24.56
C LYS A 148 15.95 -9.52 26.09
N LYS A 149 14.80 -9.45 26.76
CA LYS A 149 14.68 -9.56 28.21
C LYS A 149 14.85 -11.02 28.68
N ASP A 150 14.40 -11.99 27.89
CA ASP A 150 14.54 -13.42 28.22
C ASP A 150 15.95 -13.98 27.95
N LYS A 151 16.83 -13.20 27.30
CA LYS A 151 18.21 -13.58 26.95
C LYS A 151 19.28 -12.92 27.81
N GLY A 152 18.91 -12.05 28.74
CA GLY A 152 19.81 -11.38 29.68
C GLY A 152 19.40 -11.70 31.10
#